data_AF-A0A917F779-F1
#
_entry.id   AF-A0A917F779-F1
#
_cell.length_a   1.000
_cell.length_b   1.000
_cell.length_c   1.000
_cell.angle_alpha   90.00
_cell.angle_beta   90.00
_cell.angle_gamma   90.00
#
_symmetry.space_group_name_H-M   'P 1'
#
loop_
_entity.id
_entity.type
_entity.pdbx_description
1 polymer ?
#
loop_
_entity_poly.entity_id
_entity_poly.type
_entity_poly.pdbx_seq_one_letter_code
_entity_poly.pdbx_strand_id
1 'polypeptide(L)'
;MQPLTEQQIRRSFVNASKGEATRASIPDLDTIDWDALDYLGWTDAKRPGLSHVVLHLDDAVRGIFLRAAGSGGQMSRQAICVWCEDIKATDNVRMVIAPLAGQAGRRGGTIGTLACADFACSANARRAPTR
;
A
#
# COMPACT_ATOMS: atom_id res chain seq x y z
N MET A 1 -0.48 15.21 -0.08
CA MET A 1 0.81 14.63 -0.49
C MET A 1 1.39 15.43 -1.67
N GLN A 2 2.71 15.61 -1.78
CA GLN A 2 3.28 16.23 -3.00
C GLN A 2 3.12 15.28 -4.20
N PRO A 3 2.64 15.77 -5.37
CA PRO A 3 2.47 14.94 -6.56
C PRO A 3 3.75 14.22 -6.97
N LEU A 4 3.61 12.96 -7.39
CA LEU A 4 4.72 12.13 -7.85
C LEU A 4 4.62 11.86 -9.34
N THR A 5 5.76 11.80 -10.00
CA THR A 5 5.89 11.27 -11.36
C THR A 5 5.98 9.75 -11.35
N GLU A 6 5.62 9.13 -12.48
CA GLU A 6 5.81 7.70 -12.69
C GLU A 6 7.27 7.27 -12.45
N GLN A 7 8.24 8.09 -12.88
CA GLN A 7 9.66 7.79 -12.70
C GLN A 7 10.04 7.78 -11.21
N GLN A 8 9.57 8.74 -10.42
CA GLN A 8 9.79 8.78 -8.98
C GLN A 8 9.20 7.54 -8.31
N ILE A 9 7.97 7.17 -8.67
CA ILE A 9 7.30 5.97 -8.15
C ILE A 9 8.13 4.71 -8.44
N ARG A 10 8.51 4.49 -9.70
CA ARG A 10 9.28 3.28 -10.08
C ARG A 10 10.63 3.19 -9.39
N ARG A 11 11.30 4.32 -9.13
CA ARG A 11 12.59 4.36 -8.42
C ARG A 11 12.46 4.24 -6.91
N SER A 12 11.28 4.46 -6.36
CA SER A 12 11.03 4.46 -4.91
C SER A 12 10.99 3.07 -4.29
N PHE A 13 10.74 2.03 -5.07
CA PHE A 13 10.49 0.67 -4.56
C PHE A 13 11.73 0.08 -3.87
N VAL A 14 11.63 -0.13 -2.55
CA VAL A 14 12.77 -0.58 -1.72
C VAL A 14 12.87 -2.10 -1.60
N ASN A 15 11.78 -2.82 -1.85
CA ASN A 15 11.67 -4.28 -1.67
C ASN A 15 11.33 -5.03 -2.96
N ALA A 16 11.54 -4.40 -4.12
CA ALA A 16 11.30 -4.99 -5.43
C ALA A 16 12.56 -4.93 -6.31
N SER A 17 12.67 -5.85 -7.26
CA SER A 17 13.68 -5.76 -8.32
C SER A 17 13.34 -4.64 -9.31
N LYS A 18 14.34 -4.15 -10.06
CA LYS A 18 14.14 -3.19 -11.15
C LYS A 18 13.09 -3.67 -12.16
N GLY A 19 13.12 -4.95 -12.51
CA GLY A 19 12.16 -5.52 -13.46
C GLY A 19 10.73 -5.59 -12.92
N GLU A 20 10.55 -5.87 -11.62
CA GLU A 20 9.24 -5.81 -10.99
C GLU A 20 8.70 -4.38 -10.97
N ALA A 21 9.53 -3.42 -10.58
CA ALA A 21 9.20 -2.00 -10.57
C ALA A 21 8.80 -1.49 -11.97
N THR A 22 9.50 -1.89 -13.03
CA THR A 22 9.15 -1.55 -14.43
C THR A 22 7.82 -2.17 -14.87
N ARG A 23 7.49 -3.38 -14.38
CA ARG A 23 6.24 -4.07 -14.73
C ARG A 23 5.04 -3.66 -13.87
N ALA A 24 5.25 -2.90 -12.79
CA ALA A 24 4.16 -2.37 -11.99
C ALA A 24 3.22 -1.55 -12.88
N SER A 25 1.94 -1.89 -12.84
CA SER A 25 0.89 -1.06 -13.45
C SER A 25 0.72 0.17 -12.57
N ILE A 26 1.02 1.35 -13.09
CA ILE A 26 0.88 2.62 -12.38
C ILE A 26 -0.51 3.18 -12.68
N PRO A 27 -1.26 3.66 -11.68
CA PRO A 27 -2.56 4.29 -11.91
C PRO A 27 -2.40 5.58 -12.72
N ASP A 28 -3.50 6.07 -13.28
CA ASP A 28 -3.50 7.38 -13.95
C ASP A 28 -3.26 8.49 -12.92
N LEU A 29 -2.05 9.04 -12.91
CA LEU A 29 -1.58 10.00 -11.90
C LEU A 29 -2.26 11.37 -12.02
N ASP A 30 -2.82 11.69 -13.19
CA ASP A 30 -3.54 12.95 -13.44
C ASP A 30 -4.93 12.95 -12.80
N THR A 31 -5.44 11.77 -12.45
CA THR A 31 -6.75 11.60 -11.78
C THR A 31 -6.67 11.60 -10.26
N ILE A 32 -5.45 11.62 -9.71
CA ILE A 32 -5.23 11.50 -8.27
C ILE A 32 -5.36 12.88 -7.62
N ASP A 33 -6.28 12.99 -6.65
CA ASP A 33 -6.31 14.10 -5.71
C ASP A 33 -5.19 13.94 -4.67
N TRP A 34 -4.03 14.48 -5.00
CA TRP A 34 -2.84 14.36 -4.15
C TRP A 34 -2.99 15.03 -2.79
N ASP A 35 -3.77 16.10 -2.68
CA ASP A 35 -3.94 16.85 -1.42
C ASP A 35 -4.77 16.05 -0.40
N ALA A 36 -5.67 15.20 -0.87
CA ALA A 36 -6.46 14.29 -0.06
C ALA A 36 -5.69 13.05 0.45
N LEU A 37 -4.43 12.85 0.06
CA LEU A 37 -3.65 11.66 0.39
C LEU A 37 -2.53 11.91 1.41
N ASP A 38 -2.37 10.95 2.32
CA ASP A 38 -1.18 10.75 3.16
C ASP A 38 -0.15 9.87 2.44
N TYR A 39 -0.64 8.90 1.67
CA TYR A 39 0.15 8.04 0.81
C TYR A 39 -0.72 7.57 -0.37
N LEU A 40 -0.08 7.15 -1.47
CA LEU A 40 -0.77 6.55 -2.61
C LEU A 40 -0.66 5.02 -2.53
N GLY A 41 -1.78 4.33 -2.35
CA GLY A 41 -1.88 2.88 -2.37
C GLY A 41 -2.79 2.40 -3.49
N TRP A 42 -2.41 1.33 -4.20
CA TRP A 42 -3.25 0.74 -5.25
C TRP A 42 -3.00 -0.76 -5.45
N THR A 43 -3.97 -1.44 -6.06
CA THR A 43 -3.85 -2.83 -6.50
C THR A 43 -3.39 -2.85 -7.97
N ASP A 44 -2.44 -3.72 -8.31
CA ASP A 44 -1.91 -3.80 -9.68
C ASP A 44 -2.99 -4.34 -10.64
N ALA A 45 -3.40 -3.52 -11.60
CA ALA A 45 -4.48 -3.88 -12.54
C ALA A 45 -4.19 -5.14 -13.36
N LYS A 46 -2.91 -5.46 -13.62
CA LYS A 46 -2.50 -6.66 -14.37
C LYS A 46 -2.28 -7.86 -13.45
N ARG A 47 -2.13 -7.64 -12.14
CA ARG A 47 -1.78 -8.66 -11.15
C ARG A 47 -2.53 -8.39 -9.83
N PRO A 48 -3.82 -8.72 -9.72
CA PRO A 48 -4.65 -8.36 -8.55
C PRO A 48 -4.15 -8.87 -7.19
N GLY A 49 -3.31 -9.90 -7.17
CA GLY A 49 -2.65 -10.38 -5.95
C GLY A 49 -1.48 -9.49 -5.48
N LEU A 50 -1.11 -8.48 -6.26
CA LEU A 50 -0.08 -7.49 -5.93
C LEU A 50 -0.71 -6.13 -5.70
N SER A 51 -0.17 -5.43 -4.72
CA SER A 51 -0.49 -4.05 -4.44
C SER A 51 0.78 -3.27 -4.15
N HIS A 52 0.68 -1.97 -4.23
CA HIS A 52 1.80 -1.05 -4.07
C HIS A 52 1.38 0.08 -3.16
N VAL A 53 2.31 0.55 -2.34
CA VAL A 53 2.14 1.76 -1.53
C VAL A 53 3.36 2.64 -1.75
N VAL A 54 3.15 3.93 -1.98
CA VAL A 54 4.21 4.94 -2.06
C VAL A 54 3.88 6.13 -1.18
N LEU A 55 4.90 6.66 -0.51
CA LEU A 55 4.80 7.83 0.36
C LEU A 55 6.11 8.63 0.37
N HIS A 56 6.03 9.87 0.83
CA HIS A 56 7.21 10.63 1.22
C HIS A 56 7.59 10.23 2.66
N LEU A 57 8.84 9.82 2.85
CA LEU A 57 9.39 9.41 4.15
C LEU A 57 10.86 9.86 4.22
N ASP A 58 11.21 10.62 5.26
CA ASP A 58 12.55 11.16 5.48
C ASP A 58 13.14 11.87 4.24
N ASP A 59 12.39 12.84 3.69
CA ASP A 59 12.73 13.61 2.49
C ASP A 59 12.93 12.78 1.20
N ALA A 60 12.49 11.53 1.19
CA ALA A 60 12.58 10.65 0.03
C ALA A 60 11.25 9.95 -0.26
N VAL A 61 10.99 9.70 -1.54
CA VAL A 61 9.87 8.83 -1.94
C VAL A 61 10.26 7.38 -1.67
N ARG A 62 9.42 6.67 -0.92
CA ARG A 62 9.58 5.24 -0.64
C ARG A 62 8.39 4.48 -1.17
N GLY A 63 8.65 3.36 -1.83
CA GLY A 63 7.65 2.46 -2.37
C GLY A 63 7.82 1.05 -1.82
N ILE A 64 6.71 0.37 -1.58
CA ILE A 64 6.68 -1.00 -1.08
C ILE A 64 5.75 -1.83 -1.97
N PHE A 65 6.28 -2.95 -2.48
CA PHE A 65 5.48 -4.02 -3.07
C PHE A 65 4.85 -4.86 -1.96
N LEU A 66 3.56 -5.09 -2.10
CA LEU A 66 2.74 -5.86 -1.18
C LEU A 66 2.08 -7.00 -1.94
N ARG A 67 1.91 -8.13 -1.25
CA ARG A 67 1.12 -9.27 -1.71
C ARG A 67 -0.13 -9.35 -0.86
N ALA A 68 -1.25 -9.70 -1.48
CA ALA A 68 -2.39 -10.17 -0.70
C ALA A 68 -1.99 -11.48 0.01
N ALA A 69 -2.43 -11.65 1.26
CA ALA A 69 -2.52 -13.01 1.80
C ALA A 69 -3.39 -13.83 0.84
N GLY A 70 -3.04 -15.11 0.61
CA GLY A 70 -3.71 -15.97 -0.38
C GLY A 70 -5.22 -16.10 -0.19
N SER A 71 -5.89 -16.95 -0.98
CA SER A 71 -7.34 -17.13 -1.10
C SER A 71 -8.16 -17.45 0.18
N GLY A 72 -7.58 -17.32 1.37
CA GLY A 72 -8.29 -17.34 2.65
C GLY A 72 -9.04 -16.04 2.95
N GLY A 73 -10.02 -15.70 2.10
CA GLY A 73 -11.19 -14.85 2.38
C GLY A 73 -10.95 -13.38 2.77
N GLN A 74 -11.91 -12.51 2.43
CA GLN A 74 -12.20 -11.39 3.32
C GLN A 74 -12.26 -11.94 4.75
N MET A 75 -11.51 -11.36 5.66
CA MET A 75 -11.54 -11.77 7.04
C MET A 75 -12.98 -11.60 7.50
N SER A 76 -13.72 -12.70 7.74
CA SER A 76 -15.16 -12.63 8.06
C SER A 76 -15.44 -12.05 9.45
N ARG A 77 -14.41 -11.44 10.06
CA ARG A 77 -14.39 -10.84 11.38
C ARG A 77 -13.95 -9.40 11.22
N GLN A 78 -14.63 -8.50 11.93
CA GLN A 78 -14.19 -7.13 12.08
C GLN A 78 -12.74 -7.11 12.56
N ALA A 79 -11.92 -6.29 11.92
CA ALA A 79 -10.53 -6.10 12.29
C ALA A 79 -10.16 -4.62 12.12
N ILE A 80 -9.18 -4.17 12.88
CA ILE A 80 -8.71 -2.78 12.81
C ILE A 80 -7.48 -2.73 11.90
N CYS A 81 -7.47 -1.77 10.98
CA CYS A 81 -6.29 -1.46 10.18
C CYS A 81 -5.21 -0.86 11.08
N VAL A 82 -3.99 -1.38 11.01
CA VAL A 82 -2.85 -0.92 11.82
C VAL A 82 -2.37 0.48 11.39
N TRP A 83 -2.74 0.95 10.21
CA TRP A 83 -2.25 2.24 9.69
C TRP A 83 -3.13 3.42 10.08
N CYS A 84 -4.45 3.29 9.96
CA CYS A 84 -5.37 4.37 10.33
C CYS A 84 -6.01 4.18 11.70
N GLU A 85 -5.98 2.96 12.25
CA GLU A 85 -6.56 2.60 13.55
C GLU A 85 -8.02 3.07 13.74
N ASP A 86 -8.75 3.20 12.63
CA ASP A 86 -10.08 3.78 12.61
C ASP A 86 -11.13 2.74 13.02
N ILE A 87 -11.69 2.92 14.22
CA ILE A 87 -12.67 2.01 14.83
C ILE A 87 -14.02 1.94 14.10
N LYS A 88 -14.29 2.84 13.16
CA LYS A 88 -15.49 2.75 12.31
C LYS A 88 -15.23 2.00 11.01
N ALA A 89 -13.98 1.90 10.56
CA ALA A 89 -13.60 1.26 9.30
C ALA A 89 -13.08 -0.17 9.54
N THR A 90 -13.90 -1.01 10.17
CA THR A 90 -13.48 -2.34 10.65
C THR A 90 -13.94 -3.52 9.79
N ASP A 91 -14.82 -3.27 8.83
CA ASP A 91 -15.50 -4.29 8.02
C ASP A 91 -14.73 -4.66 6.74
N ASN A 92 -13.83 -3.80 6.26
CA ASN A 92 -13.09 -4.00 5.03
C ASN A 92 -11.57 -3.89 5.23
N VAL A 93 -11.03 -4.79 6.06
CA VAL A 93 -9.60 -4.89 6.39
C VAL A 93 -9.05 -6.23 5.90
N ARG A 94 -7.87 -6.20 5.27
CA ARG A 94 -7.19 -7.37 4.72
C ARG A 94 -5.76 -7.47 5.22
N MET A 95 -5.23 -8.69 5.25
CA MET A 95 -3.81 -8.91 5.48
C MET A 95 -3.02 -8.60 4.21
N VAL A 96 -2.05 -7.70 4.33
CA VAL A 96 -1.05 -7.39 3.29
C VAL A 96 0.33 -7.86 3.76
N ILE A 97 1.11 -8.39 2.83
CA ILE A 97 2.40 -9.01 3.12
C ILE A 97 3.48 -8.32 2.28
N ALA A 98 4.46 -7.71 2.95
CA ALA A 98 5.64 -7.13 2.31
C ALA A 98 6.81 -8.14 2.37
N PRO A 99 7.43 -8.48 1.24
CA PRO A 99 8.79 -9.04 1.26
C PRO A 99 9.74 -8.07 1.94
N LEU A 100 10.64 -8.58 2.78
CA LEU A 100 11.71 -7.77 3.36
C LEU A 100 12.64 -7.25 2.26
N ALA A 101 13.29 -6.11 2.47
CA ALA A 101 14.26 -5.60 1.51
C ALA A 101 15.55 -6.47 1.48
N GLY A 102 16.28 -6.40 0.36
CA GLY A 102 17.62 -6.98 0.25
C GLY A 102 17.68 -8.51 0.36
N GLN A 103 18.71 -9.02 1.03
CA GLN A 103 18.99 -10.46 1.09
C GLN A 103 17.93 -11.23 1.90
N ALA A 104 17.38 -10.62 2.95
CA ALA A 104 16.35 -11.24 3.78
C ALA A 104 15.10 -11.57 2.94
N GLY A 105 14.63 -10.64 2.11
CA GLY A 105 13.53 -10.89 1.17
C GLY A 105 13.84 -11.92 0.11
N ARG A 106 15.06 -11.91 -0.45
CA ARG A 106 15.51 -12.92 -1.42
C ARG A 106 15.53 -14.34 -0.85
N ARG A 107 15.67 -14.48 0.47
CA ARG A 107 15.56 -15.75 1.19
C ARG A 107 14.13 -16.09 1.63
N GLY A 108 13.14 -15.31 1.21
CA GLY A 108 11.73 -15.53 1.52
C GLY A 108 11.22 -14.84 2.80
N GLY A 109 12.04 -13.99 3.44
CA GLY A 109 11.60 -13.22 4.60
C GLY A 109 10.52 -12.21 4.24
N THR A 110 9.45 -12.17 5.04
CA THR A 110 8.30 -11.28 4.87
C THR A 110 7.86 -10.68 6.20
N ILE A 111 7.09 -9.59 6.13
CA ILE A 111 6.33 -9.04 7.25
C ILE A 111 4.88 -8.83 6.80
N GLY A 112 3.94 -9.31 7.61
CA GLY A 112 2.50 -9.14 7.38
C GLY A 112 1.90 -8.10 8.30
N THR A 113 0.91 -7.36 7.82
CA THR A 113 0.11 -6.44 8.65
C THR A 113 -1.32 -6.36 8.12
N LEU A 114 -2.22 -5.77 8.92
CA LEU A 114 -3.59 -5.50 8.54
C LEU A 114 -3.73 -4.07 8.01
N ALA A 115 -4.23 -3.95 6.78
CA ALA A 115 -4.49 -2.68 6.12
C ALA A 115 -5.93 -2.65 5.61
N CYS A 116 -6.55 -1.46 5.53
CA CYS A 116 -7.84 -1.34 4.82
C CYS A 116 -7.69 -1.86 3.40
N ALA A 117 -8.71 -2.57 2.92
CA ALA A 117 -8.79 -2.93 1.51
C ALA A 117 -8.72 -1.67 0.64
N ASP A 118 -8.09 -1.83 -0.52
CA ASP A 118 -7.85 -0.76 -1.50
C ASP A 118 -7.20 0.50 -0.93
N PHE A 119 -6.56 0.37 0.25
CA PHE A 119 -5.83 1.44 0.91
C PHE A 119 -6.68 2.67 1.24
N ALA A 120 -7.98 2.45 1.48
CA ALA A 120 -8.89 3.49 1.97
C ALA A 120 -8.44 4.12 3.30
N CYS A 121 -7.47 3.50 4.00
CA CYS A 121 -6.89 4.07 5.21
C CYS A 121 -6.20 5.42 5.01
N SER A 122 -5.74 5.77 3.81
CA SER A 122 -5.26 7.15 3.57
C SER A 122 -6.38 8.19 3.73
N ALA A 123 -7.62 7.85 3.41
CA ALA A 123 -8.76 8.73 3.63
C ALA A 123 -9.29 8.60 5.07
N ASN A 124 -9.37 7.37 5.61
CA ASN A 124 -9.88 7.13 6.96
C ASN A 124 -9.02 7.81 8.05
N ALA A 125 -7.69 7.84 7.88
CA ALA A 125 -6.78 8.50 8.83
C ALA A 125 -7.06 10.02 8.99
N ARG A 126 -7.75 10.63 8.01
CA ARG A 126 -8.11 12.05 8.00
C ARG A 126 -9.50 12.33 8.55
N ARG A 127 -10.23 11.28 8.97
CA ARG A 127 -11.55 11.43 9.56
C ARG A 127 -11.46 12.21 10.86
N ALA A 128 -12.26 13.27 10.95
CA ALA A 128 -12.35 14.04 12.19
C ALA A 128 -12.79 13.13 13.34
N PRO A 129 -12.21 13.28 14.54
CA PRO A 129 -12.69 12.61 15.74
C PRO A 129 -14.18 12.90 15.91
N THR A 130 -14.96 11.88 16.25
CA THR A 130 -16.35 12.09 16.68
C THR A 130 -16.35 12.94 17.94
N ARG A 131 -17.07 14.07 17.90
CA ARG A 131 -17.47 14.82 19.09
C ARG A 131 -18.39 13.98 19.96
#